data_AF-A0A090RZJ2-F1
#
_entry.id   AF-A0A090RZJ2-F1
#
_cell.length_a   1.000
_cell.length_b   1.000
_cell.length_c   1.000
_cell.angle_alpha   90.00
_cell.angle_beta   90.00
_cell.angle_gamma   90.00
#
_symmetry.space_group_name_H-M   'P 1'
#
loop_
_entity.id
_entity.type
_entity.pdbx_description
1 polymer ?
#
loop_
_entity_poly.entity_id
_entity_poly.type
_entity_poly.pdbx_seq_one_letter_code
_entity_poly.pdbx_strand_id
1 'polypeptide(L)'
;MKNILLDPELKKVTVNQDNLKEYLGVQRFDYGKADDSNRIGQVTGLAWTEVGGDLLTIETEAMVGKGKLTQTGSLGDVMQESIQAAMTVVRSRAEKLGINTDFYEKRDIHVHVPEGATPKDGPSAGIAMCTALVSSLTGNPVKAEVA
;
A
#
# COMPACT_ATOMS: atom_id res chain seq x y z
N MET A 1 24.82 -27.06 -4.36
CA MET A 1 26.04 -27.38 -5.13
C MET A 1 27.29 -27.54 -4.25
N LYS A 2 27.46 -26.74 -3.17
CA LYS A 2 28.57 -26.89 -2.21
C LYS A 2 28.74 -28.31 -1.65
N ASN A 3 27.67 -28.97 -1.20
CA ASN A 3 27.78 -30.29 -0.54
C ASN A 3 28.18 -31.44 -1.49
N ILE A 4 27.75 -31.41 -2.76
CA ILE A 4 28.16 -32.40 -3.78
C ILE A 4 29.62 -32.19 -4.20
N LEU A 5 30.11 -30.95 -4.14
CA LEU A 5 31.50 -30.61 -4.45
C LEU A 5 32.46 -30.87 -3.28
N LEU A 6 31.95 -30.95 -2.04
CA LEU A 6 32.73 -31.13 -0.82
C LEU A 6 32.84 -32.60 -0.38
N ASP A 7 31.90 -33.45 -0.78
CA ASP A 7 31.91 -34.87 -0.42
C ASP A 7 31.73 -35.76 -1.67
N PRO A 8 32.81 -36.43 -2.13
CA PRO A 8 32.80 -37.20 -3.37
C PRO A 8 31.98 -38.51 -3.29
N GLU A 9 31.51 -38.94 -2.11
CA GLU A 9 30.62 -40.11 -1.99
C GLU A 9 29.13 -39.78 -2.19
N LEU A 10 28.76 -38.50 -2.13
CA LEU A 10 27.37 -38.03 -2.25
C LEU A 10 26.93 -37.90 -3.72
N LYS A 11 26.40 -39.00 -4.29
CA LYS A 11 25.94 -39.05 -5.70
C LYS A 11 24.59 -38.38 -5.98
N LYS A 12 23.76 -38.14 -4.96
CA LYS A 12 22.42 -37.55 -5.10
C LYS A 12 22.05 -36.76 -3.86
N VAL A 13 21.52 -35.55 -4.05
CA VAL A 13 20.97 -34.70 -2.99
C VAL A 13 19.52 -34.42 -3.31
N THR A 14 18.62 -34.71 -2.37
CA THR A 14 17.20 -34.37 -2.48
C THR A 14 16.95 -33.08 -1.71
N VAL A 15 16.55 -32.03 -2.42
CA VAL A 15 16.18 -30.74 -1.83
C VAL A 15 14.67 -30.73 -1.54
N ASN A 16 14.29 -30.39 -0.31
CA ASN A 16 12.91 -30.29 0.16
C ASN A 16 12.70 -28.95 0.90
N GLN A 17 11.47 -28.65 1.34
CA GLN A 17 11.17 -27.39 2.03
C GLN A 17 12.03 -27.16 3.29
N ASP A 18 12.34 -28.22 4.04
CA ASP A 18 13.07 -28.12 5.31
C ASP A 18 14.55 -27.75 5.11
N ASN A 19 15.18 -28.26 4.04
CA ASN A 19 16.59 -28.04 3.74
C ASN A 19 16.84 -26.92 2.73
N LEU A 20 15.78 -26.33 2.14
CA LEU A 20 15.89 -25.27 1.14
C LEU A 20 16.66 -24.04 1.65
N LYS A 21 16.49 -23.69 2.94
CA LYS A 21 17.19 -22.59 3.62
C LYS A 21 18.71 -22.73 3.62
N GLU A 22 19.23 -23.96 3.59
CA GLU A 22 20.67 -24.23 3.58
C GLU A 22 21.31 -23.89 2.22
N TYR A 23 20.50 -23.86 1.16
CA TYR A 23 20.94 -23.57 -0.20
C TYR A 23 20.68 -22.11 -0.60
N LEU A 24 19.54 -21.54 -0.21
CA LEU A 24 19.14 -20.18 -0.57
C LEU A 24 19.53 -19.13 0.48
N GLY A 25 19.92 -19.57 1.68
CA GLY A 25 20.18 -18.70 2.82
C GLY A 25 18.88 -18.25 3.50
N VAL A 26 18.94 -17.08 4.15
CA VAL A 26 17.76 -16.48 4.79
C VAL A 26 16.68 -16.15 3.77
N GLN A 27 15.42 -16.30 4.18
CA GLN A 27 14.26 -15.96 3.35
C GLN A 27 14.30 -14.47 2.99
N ARG A 28 14.25 -14.17 1.69
CA ARG A 28 14.37 -12.79 1.17
C ARG A 28 13.02 -12.10 0.99
N PHE A 29 11.94 -12.87 0.93
CA PHE A 29 10.59 -12.38 0.70
C PHE A 29 9.63 -13.11 1.63
N ASP A 30 8.85 -12.34 2.39
CA ASP A 30 7.71 -12.87 3.14
C ASP A 30 6.54 -13.05 2.16
N TYR A 31 6.14 -14.29 1.90
CA TYR A 31 4.94 -14.58 1.11
C TYR A 31 3.77 -14.79 2.08
N GLY A 32 2.70 -14.01 1.94
CA GLY A 32 1.49 -14.14 2.76
C GLY A 32 1.45 -13.30 4.05
N LYS A 33 2.43 -12.42 4.30
CA LYS A 33 2.27 -11.33 5.28
C LYS A 33 1.73 -10.09 4.58
N ALA A 34 0.42 -10.03 4.39
CA ALA A 34 -0.25 -8.73 4.43
C ALA A 34 0.14 -8.10 5.79
N ASP A 35 0.41 -6.80 5.85
CA ASP A 35 0.77 -6.10 7.09
C ASP A 35 -0.17 -6.56 8.24
N ASP A 36 0.35 -7.26 9.25
CA ASP A 36 -0.43 -8.15 10.14
C ASP A 36 -1.43 -7.44 11.10
N SER A 37 -1.60 -6.11 10.96
CA SER A 37 -2.50 -5.32 11.81
C SER A 37 -3.28 -4.29 11.02
N ASN A 38 -4.57 -4.18 11.36
CA ASN A 38 -5.44 -3.15 10.82
C ASN A 38 -4.90 -1.77 11.20
N ARG A 39 -4.69 -0.91 10.20
CA ARG A 39 -4.10 0.42 10.43
C ARG A 39 -5.05 1.53 10.00
N ILE A 40 -4.94 2.66 10.67
CA ILE A 40 -5.68 3.87 10.31
C ILE A 40 -4.93 4.56 9.17
N GLY A 41 -5.66 4.95 8.13
CA GLY A 41 -5.10 5.69 7.01
C GLY A 41 -4.24 4.86 6.05
N GLN A 42 -4.10 3.55 6.25
CA GLN A 42 -3.32 2.67 5.38
C GLN A 42 -4.25 1.67 4.68
N VAL A 43 -4.17 1.59 3.36
CA VAL A 43 -4.98 0.67 2.54
C VAL A 43 -4.08 -0.05 1.56
N THR A 44 -4.15 -1.38 1.53
CA THR A 44 -3.56 -2.16 0.45
C THR A 44 -4.49 -2.11 -0.76
N GLY A 45 -3.95 -1.72 -1.91
CA GLY A 45 -4.65 -1.69 -3.19
C GLY A 45 -3.87 -2.43 -4.26
N LEU A 46 -4.56 -2.77 -5.34
CA LEU A 46 -3.97 -3.36 -6.53
C LEU A 46 -3.69 -2.26 -7.55
N ALA A 47 -2.45 -2.22 -8.05
CA ALA A 47 -2.10 -1.32 -9.12
C ALA A 47 -1.46 -2.02 -10.29
N TRP A 48 -1.50 -1.32 -11.42
CA TRP A 48 -0.84 -1.72 -12.64
C TRP A 48 0.49 -0.98 -12.75
N THR A 49 1.57 -1.74 -12.89
CA THR A 49 2.89 -1.22 -13.25
C THR A 49 3.25 -1.67 -14.66
N GLU A 50 4.28 -1.08 -15.26
CA GLU A 50 4.75 -1.47 -16.61
C GLU A 50 5.17 -2.94 -16.72
N VAL A 51 5.50 -3.59 -15.58
CA VAL A 51 5.96 -4.99 -15.52
C VAL A 51 4.91 -5.96 -14.98
N GLY A 52 3.70 -5.49 -14.67
CA GLY A 52 2.58 -6.32 -14.20
C GLY A 52 1.80 -5.70 -13.04
N GLY A 53 0.87 -6.49 -12.48
CA GLY A 53 0.11 -6.10 -11.31
C GLY A 53 0.96 -6.16 -10.04
N ASP A 54 0.90 -5.11 -9.22
CA ASP A 54 1.63 -5.01 -7.96
C ASP A 54 0.71 -4.59 -6.80
N LEU A 55 1.09 -4.98 -5.58
CA LEU A 55 0.43 -4.54 -4.35
C LEU A 55 0.99 -3.17 -3.96
N LEU A 56 0.12 -2.18 -3.84
CA LEU A 56 0.49 -0.86 -3.35
C LEU A 56 -0.16 -0.58 -2.02
N THR A 57 0.64 -0.09 -1.07
CA THR A 57 0.14 0.38 0.21
C THR A 57 -0.10 1.89 0.14
N ILE A 58 -1.34 2.34 0.08
CA ILE A 58 -1.67 3.77 0.08
C ILE A 58 -1.80 4.24 1.52
N GLU A 59 -1.09 5.31 1.85
CA GLU A 59 -1.06 5.92 3.17
C GLU A 59 -1.69 7.31 3.10
N THR A 60 -2.51 7.67 4.09
CA THR A 60 -3.17 8.97 4.17
C THR A 60 -3.20 9.48 5.60
N GLU A 61 -2.67 10.68 5.79
CA GLU A 61 -2.60 11.35 7.09
C GLU A 61 -3.37 12.68 7.04
N ALA A 62 -4.14 12.97 8.10
CA ALA A 62 -4.97 14.16 8.22
C ALA A 62 -4.56 15.01 9.44
N MET A 63 -3.77 16.05 9.20
CA MET A 63 -3.17 16.90 10.23
C MET A 63 -3.90 18.23 10.36
N VAL A 64 -3.78 18.92 11.49
CA VAL A 64 -4.32 20.29 11.64
C VAL A 64 -3.60 21.22 10.64
N GLY A 65 -4.36 22.00 9.87
CA GLY A 65 -3.82 22.78 8.77
C GLY A 65 -4.83 23.76 8.17
N LYS A 66 -4.68 24.04 6.88
CA LYS A 66 -5.48 25.03 6.12
C LYS A 66 -6.18 24.43 4.90
N GLY A 67 -6.36 23.12 4.85
CA GLY A 67 -7.02 22.46 3.72
C GLY A 67 -6.08 22.04 2.59
N LYS A 68 -4.76 22.02 2.82
CA LYS A 68 -3.79 21.67 1.78
C LYS A 68 -3.81 20.17 1.51
N LEU A 69 -4.03 19.79 0.26
CA LEU A 69 -3.81 18.43 -0.22
C LEU A 69 -2.38 18.30 -0.77
N THR A 70 -1.62 17.34 -0.24
CA THR A 70 -0.26 17.02 -0.68
C THR A 70 -0.19 15.55 -1.05
N GLN A 71 0.58 15.22 -2.10
CA GLN A 71 0.74 13.87 -2.59
C GLN A 71 2.21 13.57 -2.89
N THR A 72 2.68 12.37 -2.51
CA THR A 72 4.05 11.91 -2.74
C THR A 72 4.06 10.45 -3.20
N GLY A 73 5.09 10.05 -3.96
CA GLY A 73 5.16 8.67 -4.48
C GLY A 73 5.37 8.53 -5.99
N SER A 74 5.76 9.60 -6.68
CA SER A 74 5.94 9.64 -8.13
C SER A 74 4.66 9.27 -8.89
N LEU A 75 3.60 10.02 -8.57
CA LEU A 75 2.26 9.84 -9.14
C LEU A 75 2.10 10.61 -10.44
N GLY A 76 1.61 9.94 -11.48
CA GLY A 76 1.22 10.55 -12.74
C GLY A 76 -0.09 11.36 -12.62
N ASP A 77 -0.48 12.00 -13.71
CA ASP A 77 -1.60 12.96 -13.73
C ASP A 77 -2.95 12.28 -13.45
N VAL A 78 -3.16 11.06 -13.96
CA VAL A 78 -4.43 10.32 -13.77
C VAL A 78 -4.60 9.90 -12.31
N MET A 79 -3.49 9.51 -11.68
CA MET A 79 -3.52 9.15 -10.26
C MET A 79 -3.75 10.39 -9.37
N GLN A 80 -3.18 11.54 -9.73
CA GLN A 80 -3.46 12.81 -9.05
C GLN A 80 -4.92 13.25 -9.18
N GLU A 81 -5.51 13.11 -10.38
CA GLU A 81 -6.94 13.35 -10.59
C GLU A 81 -7.80 12.40 -9.73
N SER A 82 -7.39 11.14 -9.60
CA SER A 82 -8.07 10.14 -8.75
C SER A 82 -8.09 10.55 -7.28
N ILE A 83 -7.01 11.14 -6.75
CA ILE A 83 -6.96 11.68 -5.39
C ILE A 83 -7.95 12.84 -5.23
N GLN A 84 -8.02 13.74 -6.20
CA GLN A 84 -8.96 14.87 -6.17
C GLN A 84 -10.42 14.39 -6.24
N ALA A 85 -10.70 13.38 -7.06
CA ALA A 85 -12.02 12.76 -7.14
C ALA A 85 -12.41 12.09 -5.81
N ALA A 86 -11.49 11.32 -5.20
CA ALA A 86 -11.70 10.71 -3.90
C ALA A 86 -12.00 11.77 -2.82
N MET A 87 -11.22 12.86 -2.77
CA MET A 87 -11.46 14.00 -1.87
C MET A 87 -12.88 14.57 -2.06
N THR A 88 -13.30 14.75 -3.31
CA THR A 88 -14.62 15.29 -3.64
C THR A 88 -15.74 14.38 -3.15
N VAL A 89 -15.59 13.06 -3.35
CA VAL A 89 -16.55 12.06 -2.86
C VAL A 89 -16.65 12.10 -1.34
N VAL A 90 -15.52 12.12 -0.63
CA VAL A 90 -15.54 12.17 0.84
C VAL A 90 -16.15 13.47 1.35
N ARG A 91 -15.81 14.62 0.76
CA ARG A 91 -16.43 15.92 1.09
C ARG A 91 -17.95 15.88 0.91
N SER A 92 -18.44 15.35 -0.22
CA SER A 92 -19.88 15.26 -0.50
C SER A 92 -20.64 14.32 0.45
N ARG A 93 -19.94 13.40 1.11
CA ARG A 93 -20.52 12.37 2.00
C ARG A 93 -20.10 12.52 3.46
N ALA A 94 -19.43 13.62 3.82
CA ALA A 94 -18.80 13.80 5.13
C ALA A 94 -19.79 13.57 6.28
N GLU A 95 -20.97 14.19 6.22
CA GLU A 95 -22.02 14.05 7.22
C GLU A 95 -22.49 12.59 7.40
N LYS A 96 -22.71 11.87 6.29
CA LYS A 96 -23.13 10.46 6.32
C LYS A 96 -22.06 9.52 6.86
N LEU A 97 -20.79 9.92 6.76
CA LEU A 97 -19.64 9.13 7.19
C LEU A 97 -19.16 9.51 8.60
N GLY A 98 -19.82 10.45 9.28
CA GLY A 98 -19.40 10.92 10.61
C GLY A 98 -18.12 11.75 10.58
N ILE A 99 -17.80 12.37 9.44
CA ILE A 99 -16.64 13.24 9.27
C ILE A 99 -17.12 14.69 9.44
N ASN A 100 -16.33 15.51 10.16
CA ASN A 100 -16.64 16.92 10.31
C ASN A 100 -16.66 17.61 8.93
N THR A 101 -17.73 18.33 8.60
CA THR A 101 -17.94 18.90 7.26
C THR A 101 -16.91 19.98 6.91
N ASP A 102 -16.27 20.61 7.89
CA ASP A 102 -15.24 21.63 7.70
C ASP A 102 -13.80 21.09 7.57
N PHE A 103 -13.61 19.75 7.53
CA PHE A 103 -12.28 19.15 7.54
C PHE A 103 -11.38 19.65 6.41
N TYR A 104 -11.97 19.89 5.23
CA TYR A 104 -11.24 20.31 4.03
C TYR A 104 -10.72 21.75 4.11
N GLU A 105 -11.08 22.52 5.14
CA GLU A 105 -10.58 23.88 5.40
C GLU A 105 -9.62 23.91 6.59
N LYS A 106 -9.79 23.00 7.55
CA LYS A 106 -9.07 23.00 8.83
C LYS A 106 -8.00 21.90 8.95
N ARG A 107 -7.94 20.98 7.99
CA ARG A 107 -6.96 19.90 7.98
C ARG A 107 -6.19 19.85 6.68
N ASP A 108 -4.88 19.69 6.81
CA ASP A 108 -4.04 19.33 5.68
C ASP A 108 -4.06 17.81 5.53
N ILE A 109 -4.14 17.35 4.29
CA ILE A 109 -4.21 15.93 3.95
C ILE A 109 -2.98 15.59 3.13
N HIS A 110 -2.25 14.56 3.56
CA HIS A 110 -1.11 14.03 2.82
C HIS A 110 -1.41 12.59 2.41
N VAL A 111 -1.45 12.34 1.11
CA VAL A 111 -1.53 11.00 0.52
C VAL A 111 -0.13 10.55 0.07
N HIS A 112 0.35 9.44 0.58
CA HIS A 112 1.60 8.84 0.17
C HIS A 112 1.35 7.48 -0.49
N VAL A 113 1.98 7.26 -1.64
CA VAL A 113 2.05 5.96 -2.30
C VAL A 113 3.52 5.56 -2.38
N PRO A 114 4.01 4.63 -1.54
CA PRO A 114 5.39 4.17 -1.50
C PRO A 114 5.88 3.63 -2.85
N GLU A 115 7.19 3.39 -2.93
CA GLU A 115 7.98 3.14 -4.15
C GLU A 115 8.23 4.38 -5.03
N GLY A 116 8.81 5.44 -4.48
CA GLY A 116 9.02 6.70 -5.21
C GLY A 116 9.86 6.63 -6.50
N ALA A 117 10.53 5.51 -6.82
CA ALA A 117 11.29 5.38 -8.07
C ALA A 117 10.45 4.87 -9.26
N THR A 118 9.38 4.12 -8.99
CA THR A 118 8.51 3.54 -10.03
C THR A 118 7.35 4.50 -10.29
N PRO A 119 7.23 5.08 -11.50
CA PRO A 119 6.07 5.90 -11.86
C PRO A 119 4.78 5.09 -11.69
N LYS A 120 3.79 5.69 -11.03
CA LYS A 120 2.48 5.08 -10.84
C LYS A 120 1.44 5.97 -11.46
N ASP A 121 0.74 5.43 -12.44
CA ASP A 121 -0.33 6.15 -13.09
C ASP A 121 -1.48 5.22 -13.43
N GLY A 122 -2.70 5.72 -13.25
CA GLY A 122 -3.93 4.96 -13.49
C GLY A 122 -5.02 5.20 -12.44
N PRO A 123 -6.30 5.02 -12.81
CA PRO A 123 -7.43 5.35 -11.95
C PRO A 123 -7.80 4.24 -10.94
N SER A 124 -7.19 3.05 -11.06
CA SER A 124 -7.61 1.84 -10.34
C SER A 124 -7.54 1.98 -8.81
N ALA A 125 -6.66 2.85 -8.31
CA ALA A 125 -6.45 3.08 -6.89
C ALA A 125 -7.46 4.06 -6.23
N GLY A 126 -8.42 4.61 -6.98
CA GLY A 126 -9.33 5.64 -6.45
C GLY A 126 -10.16 5.19 -5.24
N ILE A 127 -10.62 3.94 -5.21
CA ILE A 127 -11.35 3.38 -4.06
C ILE A 127 -10.45 3.22 -2.83
N ALA A 128 -9.18 2.86 -3.03
CA ALA A 128 -8.22 2.68 -1.96
C ALA A 128 -7.85 4.04 -1.34
N MET A 129 -7.65 5.07 -2.17
CA MET A 129 -7.44 6.45 -1.69
C MET A 129 -8.64 6.98 -0.90
N CYS A 130 -9.87 6.75 -1.39
CA CYS A 130 -11.09 7.14 -0.69
C CYS A 130 -11.19 6.46 0.67
N THR A 131 -10.91 5.16 0.72
CA THR A 131 -10.93 4.36 1.96
C THR A 131 -9.87 4.85 2.95
N ALA A 132 -8.65 5.11 2.49
CA ALA A 132 -7.57 5.62 3.31
C ALA A 132 -7.91 6.99 3.91
N LEU A 133 -8.50 7.87 3.11
CA LEU A 133 -8.90 9.21 3.52
C LEU A 133 -10.04 9.19 4.54
N VAL A 134 -11.07 8.36 4.33
CA VAL A 134 -12.15 8.16 5.32
C VAL A 134 -11.60 7.55 6.60
N SER A 135 -10.73 6.55 6.50
CA SER A 135 -10.07 5.93 7.66
C SER A 135 -9.30 6.97 8.48
N SER A 136 -8.46 7.77 7.83
CA SER A 136 -7.67 8.83 8.47
C SER A 136 -8.54 9.88 9.17
N LEU A 137 -9.66 10.28 8.56
CA LEU A 137 -10.56 11.30 9.11
C LEU A 137 -11.49 10.79 10.22
N THR A 138 -11.83 9.50 10.21
CA THR A 138 -12.75 8.88 11.19
C THR A 138 -12.03 8.16 12.32
N GLY A 139 -10.74 7.83 12.14
CA GLY A 139 -10.00 6.97 13.05
C GLY A 139 -10.39 5.48 12.96
N ASN A 140 -11.17 5.08 11.96
CA ASN A 140 -11.56 3.68 11.77
C ASN A 140 -10.44 2.92 11.04
N PRO A 141 -9.83 1.88 11.63
CA PRO A 141 -8.75 1.14 11.00
C PRO A 141 -9.25 0.29 9.82
N VAL A 142 -8.47 0.27 8.74
CA VAL A 142 -8.75 -0.52 7.53
C VAL A 142 -8.33 -1.97 7.78
N LYS A 143 -9.11 -2.91 7.25
CA LYS A 143 -8.79 -4.34 7.33
C LYS A 143 -7.58 -4.66 6.45
N ALA A 144 -6.53 -5.21 7.04
CA ALA A 144 -5.31 -5.58 6.31
C ALA A 144 -5.51 -6.72 5.30
N GLU A 145 -6.53 -7.55 5.48
CA GLU A 145 -6.82 -8.71 4.64
C GLU A 145 -7.56 -8.38 3.33
N VAL A 146 -7.84 -7.11 3.03
CA VAL A 146 -8.65 -6.68 1.89
C VAL A 146 -7.81 -5.85 0.91
N ALA A 147 -7.88 -6.20 -0.38
CA ALA A 147 -7.28 -5.49 -1.51
C ALA A 147 -8.28 -5.33 -2.66
#